data_AF-A0A7K1HHL0-F1
#
_entry.id   AF-A0A7K1HHL0-F1
#
_cell.length_a   1.000
_cell.length_b   1.000
_cell.length_c   1.000
_cell.angle_alpha   90.00
_cell.angle_beta   90.00
_cell.angle_gamma   90.00
#
_symmetry.space_group_name_H-M   'P 1'
#
loop_
_entity.id
_entity.type
_entity.pdbx_description
1 polymer ?
#
loop_
_entity_poly.entity_id
_entity_poly.type
_entity_poly.pdbx_seq_one_letter_code
_entity_poly.pdbx_strand_id
1 'polypeptide(L)'
;MKRILFSILVFVCAMGVKAQDMMVATLQSGEVSKVFYGADSFVEAYNAAQTGDLITLSPGTFNVTTISKSLKIQGTGYMDDPGKELYRTVLNATLSVESSIEGLLLEGVYLGDGIALNSSASVKNFVLKRCYFKYAEFQNGKTEDCQIEHCRIERLRIGDNAKEFSVVNSVVSNIYPNKENSTIFFTNTIIHQIDPGAIATFKNCILDSGYSHYKLHKNCTVSHCLYLVDGMLSNISSPTSCRKSTEDEIWEGEKNFSETDSYDLTEEAKNEYKGEDGTEVGIHGGAKPFTSTPSHPQITARDIATKTSGGKLKVNITVEVGDE
;
A
#
# COMPACT_ATOMS: atom_id res chain seq x y z
N MET A 1 23.77 6.31 9.93
CA MET A 1 23.00 5.08 9.63
C MET A 1 23.05 4.06 10.78
N LYS A 2 24.21 3.47 11.12
CA LYS A 2 24.30 2.49 12.24
C LYS A 2 23.84 3.00 13.62
N ARG A 3 23.99 4.30 13.91
CA ARG A 3 23.54 4.90 15.18
C ARG A 3 22.03 5.24 15.20
N ILE A 4 21.41 5.47 14.05
CA ILE A 4 19.98 5.80 13.92
C ILE A 4 19.12 4.54 14.07
N LEU A 5 19.59 3.40 13.54
CA LEU A 5 18.96 2.08 13.73
C LEU A 5 18.89 1.66 15.21
N PHE A 6 19.89 2.02 16.02
CA PHE A 6 19.90 1.67 17.45
C PHE A 6 18.93 2.51 18.28
N SER A 7 18.70 3.78 17.92
CA SER A 7 17.79 4.67 18.66
C SER A 7 16.33 4.19 18.59
N ILE A 8 15.91 3.70 17.42
CA ILE A 8 14.55 3.19 17.16
C ILE A 8 14.31 1.86 17.91
N LEU A 9 15.34 1.01 18.03
CA LEU A 9 15.24 -0.32 18.64
C LEU A 9 15.14 -0.29 20.18
N VAL A 10 15.78 0.68 20.83
CA VAL A 10 15.95 0.69 22.30
C VAL A 10 14.65 1.06 23.05
N PHE A 11 13.76 1.87 22.46
CA PHE A 11 12.52 2.26 23.14
C PHE A 11 11.42 1.21 23.10
N VAL A 12 11.46 0.30 22.12
CA VAL A 12 10.52 -0.82 22.05
C VAL A 12 10.78 -1.86 23.15
N CYS A 13 11.95 -1.83 23.78
CA CYS A 13 12.37 -2.75 24.84
C CYS A 13 11.91 -2.38 26.26
N ALA A 14 11.35 -1.18 26.47
CA ALA A 14 11.00 -0.69 27.80
C ALA A 14 9.56 -1.05 28.22
N MET A 15 9.16 -2.32 28.14
CA MET A 15 7.88 -2.76 28.72
C MET A 15 8.02 -4.12 29.42
N GLY A 16 8.28 -4.05 30.73
CA GLY A 16 7.82 -5.06 31.66
C GLY A 16 6.42 -4.67 32.16
N VAL A 17 5.54 -5.67 32.25
CA VAL A 17 4.19 -5.65 32.87
C VAL A 17 3.02 -5.37 31.90
N LYS A 18 2.31 -6.46 31.54
CA LYS A 18 0.98 -6.58 30.88
C LYS A 18 0.89 -6.07 29.43
N ALA A 19 1.25 -6.94 28.47
CA ALA A 19 1.13 -6.74 27.02
C ALA A 19 -0.32 -6.88 26.47
N GLN A 20 -1.30 -6.23 27.10
CA GLN A 20 -2.62 -6.02 26.49
C GLN A 20 -2.91 -4.51 26.56
N ASP A 21 -3.12 -3.90 25.39
CA ASP A 21 -3.79 -2.59 25.15
C ASP A 21 -3.02 -1.26 25.00
N MET A 22 -1.69 -1.18 25.09
CA MET A 22 -1.02 0.11 24.82
C MET A 22 -0.65 0.29 23.34
N MET A 23 -1.52 0.98 22.62
CA MET A 23 -1.18 1.64 21.35
C MET A 23 -0.10 2.70 21.59
N VAL A 24 0.94 2.68 20.77
CA VAL A 24 2.09 3.59 20.90
C VAL A 24 2.37 4.26 19.56
N ALA A 25 2.51 5.58 19.59
CA ALA A 25 3.07 6.35 18.48
C ALA A 25 4.41 6.95 18.92
N THR A 26 5.45 6.78 18.10
CA THR A 26 6.76 7.38 18.33
C THR A 26 7.03 8.45 17.27
N LEU A 27 7.17 9.70 17.70
CA LEU A 27 7.59 10.82 16.87
C LEU A 27 9.12 10.93 16.91
N GLN A 28 9.75 10.89 15.74
CA GLN A 28 11.16 11.20 15.54
C GLN A 28 11.29 12.52 14.77
N SER A 29 11.88 13.51 15.43
CA SER A 29 12.20 14.82 14.84
C SER A 29 13.69 15.10 14.98
N GLY A 30 14.43 14.93 13.89
CA GLY A 30 15.89 14.96 13.90
C GLY A 30 16.47 13.90 14.85
N GLU A 31 17.19 14.32 15.89
CA GLU A 31 17.77 13.44 16.92
C GLU A 31 16.83 13.21 18.11
N VAL A 32 15.71 13.93 18.18
CA VAL A 32 14.78 13.87 19.31
C VAL A 32 13.67 12.86 19.03
N SER A 33 13.40 12.01 20.02
CA SER A 33 12.29 11.04 19.99
C SER A 33 11.30 11.34 21.11
N LYS A 34 10.00 11.29 20.82
CA LYS A 34 8.90 11.41 21.78
C LYS A 34 7.93 10.25 21.61
N VAL A 35 7.42 9.74 22.72
CA VAL A 35 6.50 8.59 22.73
C VAL A 35 5.16 9.04 23.28
N PHE A 36 4.09 8.67 22.58
CA PHE A 36 2.69 8.95 22.92
C PHE A 36 1.95 7.62 23.07
N TYR A 37 0.91 7.58 23.92
CA TYR A 37 0.22 6.35 24.31
C TYR A 37 -1.29 6.46 24.15
N GLY A 38 -1.95 5.33 23.88
CA GLY A 38 -3.41 5.25 23.77
C GLY A 38 -3.94 5.53 22.37
N ALA A 39 -5.27 5.52 22.23
CA ALA A 39 -5.94 5.62 20.93
C ALA A 39 -5.63 6.94 20.19
N ASP A 40 -5.43 8.04 20.93
CA ASP A 40 -5.11 9.36 20.37
C ASP A 40 -3.61 9.58 20.14
N SER A 41 -2.76 8.60 20.43
CA SER A 41 -1.29 8.76 20.33
C SER A 41 -0.82 9.18 18.93
N PHE A 42 -1.46 8.68 17.86
CA PHE A 42 -1.19 9.15 16.50
C PHE A 42 -1.53 10.63 16.33
N VAL A 43 -2.69 11.08 16.84
CA VAL A 43 -3.12 12.49 16.78
C VAL A 43 -2.17 13.39 17.58
N GLU A 44 -1.76 12.96 18.78
CA GLU A 44 -0.82 13.71 19.61
C GLU A 44 0.57 13.81 18.96
N ALA A 45 1.10 12.69 18.45
CA ALA A 45 2.34 12.65 17.71
C ALA A 45 2.27 13.53 16.46
N TYR A 46 1.16 13.44 15.72
CA TYR A 46 0.90 14.26 14.55
C TYR A 46 0.93 15.73 14.90
N ASN A 47 0.21 16.17 15.94
CA ASN A 47 0.17 17.57 16.36
C ASN A 47 1.55 18.10 16.77
N ALA A 48 2.35 17.28 17.44
CA ALA A 48 3.71 17.62 17.85
C ALA A 48 4.75 17.63 16.71
N ALA A 49 4.46 16.95 15.59
CA ALA A 49 5.37 16.79 14.47
C ALA A 49 5.57 18.07 13.64
N GLN A 50 6.74 18.20 13.05
CA GLN A 50 7.07 19.16 11.99
C GLN A 50 7.14 18.46 10.63
N THR A 51 6.94 19.21 9.55
CA THR A 51 7.10 18.67 8.18
C THR A 51 8.45 17.97 8.01
N GLY A 52 8.43 16.76 7.47
CA GLY A 52 9.59 15.88 7.29
C GLY A 52 9.85 14.90 8.43
N ASP A 53 9.18 15.04 9.57
CA ASP A 53 9.32 14.12 10.69
C ASP A 53 8.76 12.72 10.37
N LEU A 54 9.22 11.73 11.15
CA LEU A 54 8.75 10.35 11.09
C LEU A 54 7.88 10.04 12.31
N ILE A 55 6.72 9.43 12.07
CA ILE A 55 5.87 8.82 13.09
C ILE A 55 5.84 7.32 12.82
N THR A 56 6.27 6.52 13.81
CA THR A 56 6.06 5.06 13.79
C THR A 56 4.91 4.69 14.72
N LEU A 57 4.08 3.74 14.28
CA LEU A 57 2.90 3.26 15.00
C LEU A 57 3.09 1.78 15.35
N SER A 58 2.73 1.43 16.59
CA SER A 58 2.63 0.03 17.00
C SER A 58 1.45 -0.66 16.32
N PRO A 59 1.28 -1.99 16.49
CA PRO A 59 0.00 -2.61 16.24
C PRO A 59 -1.09 -1.98 17.12
N GLY A 60 -2.33 -2.01 16.64
CA GLY A 60 -3.50 -1.45 17.32
C GLY A 60 -4.27 -0.44 16.49
N THR A 61 -5.30 0.16 17.08
CA THR A 61 -6.31 0.97 16.39
C THR A 61 -6.26 2.42 16.83
N PHE A 62 -5.73 3.29 15.97
CA PHE A 62 -5.49 4.69 16.29
C PHE A 62 -6.61 5.58 15.76
N ASN A 63 -7.02 6.57 16.55
CA ASN A 63 -7.81 7.69 16.05
C ASN A 63 -6.97 8.50 15.08
N VAL A 64 -7.61 9.07 14.05
CA VAL A 64 -6.94 9.84 13.00
C VAL A 64 -7.25 11.33 13.12
N THR A 65 -6.45 12.13 12.40
CA THR A 65 -6.64 13.57 12.25
C THR A 65 -6.50 13.95 10.78
N THR A 66 -6.88 15.16 10.43
CA THR A 66 -6.68 15.72 9.08
C THR A 66 -5.20 15.90 8.79
N ILE A 67 -4.76 15.41 7.64
CA ILE A 67 -3.40 15.57 7.16
C ILE A 67 -3.22 16.95 6.51
N SER A 68 -2.36 17.75 7.13
CA SER A 68 -1.94 19.09 6.70
C SER A 68 -0.42 19.31 6.68
N LYS A 69 0.35 18.32 7.12
CA LYS A 69 1.81 18.27 7.15
C LYS A 69 2.30 17.07 6.37
N SER A 70 3.37 17.27 5.61
CA SER A 70 4.06 16.19 4.93
C SER A 70 4.97 15.47 5.90
N LEU A 71 4.63 14.23 6.26
CA LEU A 71 5.33 13.40 7.24
C LEU A 71 5.65 12.04 6.63
N LYS A 72 6.49 11.26 7.30
CA LYS A 72 6.56 9.81 7.10
C LYS A 72 5.76 9.13 8.20
N ILE A 73 4.80 8.29 7.85
CA ILE A 73 3.94 7.58 8.80
C ILE A 73 4.06 6.08 8.51
N GLN A 74 4.49 5.32 9.50
CA GLN A 74 4.92 3.93 9.34
C GLN A 74 4.29 3.03 10.40
N GLY A 75 3.40 2.13 9.99
CA GLY A 75 2.78 1.11 10.84
C GLY A 75 3.49 -0.25 10.77
N THR A 76 2.93 -1.27 11.41
CA THR A 76 3.50 -2.62 11.44
C THR A 76 3.03 -3.53 10.30
N GLY A 77 2.16 -3.03 9.42
CA GLY A 77 1.52 -3.77 8.35
C GLY A 77 -0.01 -3.69 8.45
N TYR A 78 -0.69 -4.09 7.37
CA TYR A 78 -2.16 -4.10 7.30
C TYR A 78 -2.78 -5.48 7.56
N MET A 79 -1.96 -6.51 7.74
CA MET A 79 -2.37 -7.91 7.89
C MET A 79 -2.25 -8.39 9.33
N ASP A 80 -3.20 -9.22 9.76
CA ASP A 80 -3.09 -10.00 10.99
C ASP A 80 -2.61 -11.42 10.66
N ASP A 81 -1.56 -11.89 11.33
CA ASP A 81 -1.14 -13.30 11.34
C ASP A 81 -0.72 -13.66 12.78
N PRO A 82 -1.69 -14.04 13.64
CA PRO A 82 -1.41 -14.39 15.02
C PRO A 82 -0.43 -15.56 15.18
N GLY A 83 -0.32 -16.44 14.18
CA GLY A 83 0.64 -17.55 14.18
C GLY A 83 2.09 -17.09 14.05
N LYS A 84 2.31 -15.88 13.54
CA LYS A 84 3.62 -15.22 13.42
C LYS A 84 3.77 -14.00 14.34
N GLU A 85 2.86 -13.82 15.30
CA GLU A 85 2.80 -12.63 16.17
C GLU A 85 2.71 -11.30 15.40
N LEU A 86 2.15 -11.32 14.18
CA LEU A 86 1.93 -10.14 13.37
C LEU A 86 0.52 -9.61 13.61
N TYR A 87 0.45 -8.34 13.99
CA TYR A 87 -0.80 -7.64 14.23
C TYR A 87 -0.75 -6.32 13.46
N ARG A 88 -1.88 -5.96 12.84
CA ARG A 88 -1.96 -4.78 11.99
C ARG A 88 -2.00 -3.46 12.77
N THR A 89 -1.56 -2.40 12.10
CA THR A 89 -1.84 -1.02 12.50
C THR A 89 -3.09 -0.53 11.76
N VAL A 90 -4.12 -0.13 12.52
CA VAL A 90 -5.39 0.38 11.98
C VAL A 90 -5.48 1.89 12.21
N LEU A 91 -5.83 2.62 11.16
CA LEU A 91 -6.23 4.03 11.24
C LEU A 91 -7.76 4.10 11.15
N ASN A 92 -8.41 4.49 12.25
CA ASN A 92 -9.83 4.24 12.52
C ASN A 92 -10.78 5.37 12.06
N ALA A 93 -10.51 5.97 10.91
CA ALA A 93 -11.47 6.72 10.10
C ALA A 93 -10.83 7.05 8.75
N THR A 94 -11.58 7.74 7.88
CA THR A 94 -11.01 8.28 6.63
C THR A 94 -9.87 9.24 6.95
N LEU A 95 -8.72 9.01 6.33
CA LEU A 95 -7.59 9.93 6.38
C LEU A 95 -7.82 11.08 5.38
N SER A 96 -8.30 12.22 5.86
CA SER A 96 -8.56 13.39 5.01
C SER A 96 -7.30 14.21 4.78
N VAL A 97 -7.00 14.56 3.54
CA VAL A 97 -5.95 15.53 3.18
C VAL A 97 -6.62 16.80 2.68
N GLU A 98 -6.53 17.87 3.47
CA GLU A 98 -7.29 19.11 3.22
C GLU A 98 -6.44 20.29 2.73
N SER A 99 -5.13 20.10 2.63
CA SER A 99 -4.21 21.16 2.22
C SER A 99 -3.24 20.68 1.16
N SER A 100 -2.53 21.62 0.53
CA SER A 100 -1.48 21.27 -0.42
C SER A 100 -0.24 20.81 0.34
N ILE A 101 0.19 19.57 0.08
CA ILE A 101 1.35 18.94 0.73
C ILE A 101 2.22 18.26 -0.31
N GLU A 102 3.50 18.13 -0.01
CA GLU A 102 4.47 17.47 -0.89
C GLU A 102 5.35 16.50 -0.10
N GLY A 103 5.45 15.25 -0.54
CA GLY A 103 6.38 14.27 0.04
C GLY A 103 5.84 13.45 1.22
N LEU A 104 4.51 13.34 1.38
CA LEU A 104 3.92 12.47 2.39
C LEU A 104 4.29 11.01 2.08
N LEU A 105 4.61 10.23 3.10
CA LEU A 105 4.76 8.78 3.00
C LEU A 105 3.85 8.13 4.01
N LEU A 106 3.03 7.18 3.56
CA LEU A 106 2.24 6.33 4.42
C LEU A 106 2.52 4.87 4.08
N GLU A 107 2.92 4.11 5.09
CA GLU A 107 3.32 2.72 4.92
C GLU A 107 2.80 1.81 6.01
N GLY A 108 2.40 0.59 5.65
CA GLY A 108 2.16 -0.47 6.63
C GLY A 108 0.91 -0.25 7.48
N VAL A 109 -0.16 0.29 6.91
CA VAL A 109 -1.42 0.55 7.64
C VAL A 109 -2.65 -0.01 6.95
N TYR A 110 -3.63 -0.38 7.76
CA TYR A 110 -4.98 -0.75 7.35
C TYR A 110 -5.92 0.45 7.50
N LEU A 111 -6.57 0.85 6.41
CA LEU A 111 -7.56 1.94 6.35
C LEU A 111 -8.92 1.41 5.89
N GLY A 112 -9.74 1.00 6.87
CA GLY A 112 -11.10 0.49 6.63
C GLY A 112 -12.08 1.53 6.08
N ASP A 113 -11.81 2.81 6.31
CA ASP A 113 -12.58 3.94 5.76
C ASP A 113 -11.81 4.74 4.70
N GLY A 114 -10.57 4.33 4.41
CA GLY A 114 -9.79 4.84 3.29
C GLY A 114 -9.07 6.18 3.49
N ILE A 115 -8.65 6.76 2.38
CA ILE A 115 -7.98 8.07 2.27
C ILE A 115 -8.74 8.92 1.25
N ALA A 116 -8.90 10.21 1.54
CA ALA A 116 -9.62 11.13 0.65
C ALA A 116 -8.93 12.50 0.55
N LEU A 117 -8.87 13.04 -0.67
CA LEU A 117 -8.45 14.42 -0.90
C LEU A 117 -9.66 15.36 -0.87
N ASN A 118 -9.48 16.52 -0.25
CA ASN A 118 -10.42 17.63 -0.42
C ASN A 118 -10.25 18.29 -1.80
N SER A 119 -11.28 18.98 -2.29
CA SER A 119 -11.27 19.61 -3.62
C SER A 119 -10.23 20.72 -3.80
N SER A 120 -9.82 21.36 -2.70
CA SER A 120 -8.76 22.36 -2.69
C SER A 120 -7.35 21.76 -2.52
N ALA A 121 -7.23 20.46 -2.22
CA ALA A 121 -5.95 19.83 -1.95
C ALA A 121 -5.15 19.61 -3.24
N SER A 122 -3.87 19.98 -3.21
CA SER A 122 -2.89 19.66 -4.25
C SER A 122 -1.75 18.88 -3.64
N VAL A 123 -1.69 17.59 -3.94
CA VAL A 123 -0.72 16.67 -3.35
C VAL A 123 0.35 16.33 -4.38
N LYS A 124 1.63 16.47 -4.01
CA LYS A 124 2.76 16.10 -4.85
C LYS A 124 3.65 15.06 -4.18
N ASN A 125 4.32 14.21 -4.97
CA ASN A 125 5.34 13.28 -4.46
C ASN A 125 4.81 12.42 -3.29
N PHE A 126 3.53 12.02 -3.34
CA PHE A 126 2.92 11.21 -2.29
C PHE A 126 3.20 9.74 -2.54
N VAL A 127 3.66 9.03 -1.52
CA VAL A 127 3.94 7.59 -1.59
C VAL A 127 3.05 6.84 -0.60
N LEU A 128 2.21 5.97 -1.14
CA LEU A 128 1.41 5.01 -0.39
C LEU A 128 1.96 3.62 -0.63
N LYS A 129 2.44 2.94 0.40
CA LYS A 129 3.03 1.62 0.20
C LYS A 129 2.67 0.58 1.24
N ARG A 130 2.43 -0.66 0.81
CA ARG A 130 2.18 -1.78 1.74
C ARG A 130 1.02 -1.47 2.69
N CYS A 131 -0.05 -0.93 2.12
CA CYS A 131 -1.26 -0.53 2.84
C CYS A 131 -2.48 -1.27 2.26
N TYR A 132 -3.52 -1.35 3.08
CA TYR A 132 -4.86 -1.69 2.61
C TYR A 132 -5.75 -0.45 2.66
N PHE A 133 -6.52 -0.22 1.59
CA PHE A 133 -7.52 0.84 1.50
C PHE A 133 -8.86 0.25 1.07
N LYS A 134 -9.90 0.47 1.87
CA LYS A 134 -11.26 0.28 1.36
C LYS A 134 -11.60 1.33 0.30
N TYR A 135 -11.25 2.59 0.57
CA TYR A 135 -11.49 3.71 -0.34
C TYR A 135 -10.19 4.50 -0.55
N ALA A 136 -9.79 4.74 -1.79
CA ALA A 136 -8.69 5.62 -2.16
C ALA A 136 -9.22 6.69 -3.12
N GLU A 137 -9.65 7.81 -2.55
CA GLU A 137 -10.50 8.82 -3.18
C GLU A 137 -9.71 10.13 -3.43
N PHE A 138 -8.88 10.13 -4.47
CA PHE A 138 -8.07 11.28 -4.88
C PHE A 138 -8.80 12.23 -5.84
N GLN A 139 -9.90 11.79 -6.44
CA GLN A 139 -10.56 12.46 -7.56
C GLN A 139 -10.98 13.92 -7.35
N ASN A 140 -11.19 14.33 -6.09
CA ASN A 140 -11.61 15.69 -5.78
C ASN A 140 -10.43 16.67 -5.89
N GLY A 141 -9.23 16.23 -5.50
CA GLY A 141 -8.03 17.06 -5.45
C GLY A 141 -7.21 17.03 -6.74
N LYS A 142 -5.97 17.49 -6.62
CA LYS A 142 -4.94 17.38 -7.67
C LYS A 142 -3.81 16.51 -7.17
N THR A 143 -3.29 15.65 -8.03
CA THR A 143 -2.15 14.77 -7.74
C THR A 143 -1.08 14.94 -8.80
N GLU A 144 0.18 15.01 -8.38
CA GLU A 144 1.35 15.14 -9.26
C GLU A 144 2.47 14.25 -8.73
N ASP A 145 3.01 13.37 -9.56
CA ASP A 145 4.11 12.46 -9.20
C ASP A 145 3.80 11.60 -7.96
N CYS A 146 2.55 11.13 -7.85
CA CYS A 146 2.11 10.29 -6.73
C CYS A 146 2.20 8.80 -7.10
N GLN A 147 2.52 7.96 -6.11
CA GLN A 147 2.70 6.52 -6.29
C GLN A 147 1.95 5.72 -5.22
N ILE A 148 1.24 4.69 -5.67
CA ILE A 148 0.75 3.61 -4.83
C ILE A 148 1.55 2.34 -5.19
N GLU A 149 2.17 1.70 -4.22
CA GLU A 149 2.92 0.47 -4.46
C GLU A 149 2.64 -0.61 -3.41
N HIS A 150 2.60 -1.88 -3.83
CA HIS A 150 2.42 -3.02 -2.93
C HIS A 150 1.16 -2.90 -2.06
N CYS A 151 0.11 -2.27 -2.59
CA CYS A 151 -1.13 -2.02 -1.84
C CYS A 151 -2.26 -2.93 -2.29
N ARG A 152 -3.26 -3.06 -1.41
CA ARG A 152 -4.57 -3.60 -1.75
C ARG A 152 -5.62 -2.50 -1.65
N ILE A 153 -6.44 -2.38 -2.69
CA ILE A 153 -7.36 -1.25 -2.82
C ILE A 153 -8.72 -1.76 -3.30
N GLU A 154 -9.77 -1.65 -2.51
CA GLU A 154 -11.12 -2.03 -2.98
C GLU A 154 -11.65 -1.02 -4.00
N ARG A 155 -11.61 0.26 -3.67
CA ARG A 155 -12.13 1.32 -4.54
C ARG A 155 -11.09 2.38 -4.78
N LEU A 156 -10.67 2.52 -6.04
CA LEU A 156 -9.70 3.51 -6.46
C LEU A 156 -10.34 4.56 -7.38
N ARG A 157 -10.34 5.82 -6.93
CA ARG A 157 -10.75 6.98 -7.70
C ARG A 157 -9.61 8.00 -7.76
N ILE A 158 -8.84 8.00 -8.84
CA ILE A 158 -7.70 8.91 -9.01
C ILE A 158 -8.16 10.29 -9.54
N GLY A 159 -9.06 10.30 -10.52
CA GLY A 159 -9.73 11.48 -11.07
C GLY A 159 -8.95 12.27 -12.12
N ASP A 160 -9.61 13.34 -12.59
CA ASP A 160 -9.30 14.03 -13.85
C ASP A 160 -8.02 14.89 -13.82
N ASN A 161 -7.56 15.28 -12.63
CA ASN A 161 -6.45 16.21 -12.45
C ASN A 161 -5.14 15.53 -12.06
N ALA A 162 -5.05 14.22 -12.22
CA ALA A 162 -3.86 13.44 -11.89
C ALA A 162 -2.79 13.59 -12.96
N LYS A 163 -1.56 13.87 -12.54
CA LYS A 163 -0.37 13.94 -13.39
C LYS A 163 0.66 12.96 -12.87
N GLU A 164 1.12 12.07 -13.72
CA GLU A 164 2.14 11.07 -13.39
C GLU A 164 1.75 10.25 -12.15
N PHE A 165 0.47 9.86 -12.05
CA PHE A 165 0.01 9.01 -10.95
C PHE A 165 0.26 7.55 -11.28
N SER A 166 1.05 6.87 -10.47
CA SER A 166 1.41 5.47 -10.69
C SER A 166 0.81 4.54 -9.63
N VAL A 167 0.41 3.36 -10.10
CA VAL A 167 0.01 2.23 -9.26
C VAL A 167 0.85 1.04 -9.70
N VAL A 168 1.68 0.54 -8.80
CA VAL A 168 2.74 -0.43 -9.10
C VAL A 168 2.59 -1.64 -8.21
N ASN A 169 2.70 -2.85 -8.78
CA ASN A 169 2.74 -4.09 -8.00
C ASN A 169 1.65 -4.11 -6.93
N SER A 170 0.40 -3.87 -7.31
CA SER A 170 -0.74 -3.71 -6.39
C SER A 170 -1.94 -4.53 -6.86
N VAL A 171 -2.89 -4.78 -5.95
CA VAL A 171 -4.16 -5.43 -6.29
C VAL A 171 -5.29 -4.43 -6.09
N VAL A 172 -6.08 -4.20 -7.14
CA VAL A 172 -7.16 -3.23 -7.13
C VAL A 172 -8.47 -3.95 -7.48
N SER A 173 -9.50 -3.82 -6.64
CA SER A 173 -10.81 -4.37 -6.97
C SER A 173 -11.47 -3.53 -8.06
N ASN A 174 -11.63 -2.22 -7.85
CA ASN A 174 -12.37 -1.36 -8.78
C ASN A 174 -11.61 -0.06 -9.09
N ILE A 175 -11.40 0.21 -10.38
CA ILE A 175 -11.00 1.53 -10.86
C ILE A 175 -12.19 2.26 -11.49
N TYR A 176 -12.31 3.55 -11.19
CA TYR A 176 -13.44 4.39 -11.61
C TYR A 176 -13.07 5.39 -12.71
N PRO A 177 -14.08 5.93 -13.42
CA PRO A 177 -13.87 6.84 -14.53
C PRO A 177 -13.06 8.11 -14.21
N ASN A 178 -12.42 8.61 -15.26
CA ASN A 178 -11.69 9.87 -15.30
C ASN A 178 -11.74 10.47 -16.71
N LYS A 179 -11.27 11.70 -16.88
CA LYS A 179 -11.20 12.41 -18.17
C LYS A 179 -9.78 12.39 -18.76
N GLU A 180 -9.71 12.73 -20.05
CA GLU A 180 -8.50 12.72 -20.89
C GLU A 180 -7.36 13.64 -20.41
N ASN A 181 -7.59 14.50 -19.42
CA ASN A 181 -6.58 15.43 -18.89
C ASN A 181 -5.62 14.79 -17.87
N SER A 182 -5.81 13.51 -17.55
CA SER A 182 -5.03 12.82 -16.52
C SER A 182 -3.99 11.87 -17.12
N THR A 183 -2.82 11.77 -16.48
CA THR A 183 -1.79 10.76 -16.79
C THR A 183 -1.67 9.77 -15.63
N ILE A 184 -2.20 8.56 -15.85
CA ILE A 184 -2.31 7.49 -14.86
C ILE A 184 -1.67 6.22 -15.43
N PHE A 185 -0.83 5.58 -14.63
CA PHE A 185 -0.07 4.40 -15.00
C PHE A 185 -0.31 3.25 -14.03
N PHE A 186 -0.64 2.08 -14.56
CA PHE A 186 -0.68 0.82 -13.82
C PHE A 186 0.43 -0.08 -14.36
N THR A 187 1.31 -0.54 -13.47
CA THR A 187 2.41 -1.44 -13.82
C THR A 187 2.36 -2.67 -12.91
N ASN A 188 2.51 -3.87 -13.47
CA ASN A 188 2.56 -5.12 -12.69
C ASN A 188 1.38 -5.24 -11.70
N THR A 189 0.19 -4.83 -12.09
CA THR A 189 -0.97 -4.69 -11.18
C THR A 189 -2.08 -5.62 -11.62
N ILE A 190 -2.76 -6.25 -10.66
CA ILE A 190 -3.98 -7.02 -10.89
C ILE A 190 -5.18 -6.10 -10.65
N ILE A 191 -6.12 -6.04 -11.60
CA ILE A 191 -7.30 -5.18 -11.52
C ILE A 191 -8.53 -6.02 -11.83
N HIS A 192 -9.43 -6.19 -10.85
CA HIS A 192 -10.61 -7.05 -10.96
C HIS A 192 -11.75 -6.41 -11.76
N GLN A 193 -11.88 -5.09 -11.68
CA GLN A 193 -12.93 -4.36 -12.38
C GLN A 193 -12.45 -3.01 -12.86
N ILE A 194 -12.57 -2.82 -14.17
CA ILE A 194 -12.29 -1.56 -14.85
C ILE A 194 -13.58 -0.98 -15.40
N ASP A 195 -13.97 0.19 -14.88
CA ASP A 195 -15.11 0.91 -15.43
C ASP A 195 -14.82 1.36 -16.89
N PRO A 196 -15.76 1.24 -17.83
CA PRO A 196 -15.56 1.64 -19.23
C PRO A 196 -15.17 3.10 -19.44
N GLY A 197 -15.43 3.98 -18.46
CA GLY A 197 -15.00 5.37 -18.48
C GLY A 197 -13.58 5.62 -17.95
N ALA A 198 -12.89 4.61 -17.43
CA ALA A 198 -11.53 4.75 -16.91
C ALA A 198 -10.51 4.86 -18.07
N ILE A 199 -9.61 5.82 -17.97
CA ILE A 199 -8.55 6.10 -18.95
C ILE A 199 -7.20 6.00 -18.24
N ALA A 200 -6.38 5.03 -18.63
CA ALA A 200 -5.04 4.85 -18.07
C ALA A 200 -4.11 4.12 -19.05
N THR A 201 -2.83 4.10 -18.70
CA THR A 201 -1.83 3.21 -19.33
C THR A 201 -1.67 1.97 -18.45
N PHE A 202 -1.85 0.79 -19.03
CA PHE A 202 -1.64 -0.50 -18.38
C PHE A 202 -0.43 -1.20 -18.98
N LYS A 203 0.48 -1.65 -18.12
CA LYS A 203 1.70 -2.37 -18.51
C LYS A 203 1.93 -3.57 -17.60
N ASN A 204 2.18 -4.74 -18.18
CA ASN A 204 2.44 -5.98 -17.43
C ASN A 204 1.32 -6.32 -16.42
N CYS A 205 0.09 -5.89 -16.68
CA CYS A 205 -1.04 -6.07 -15.76
C CYS A 205 -1.85 -7.32 -16.07
N ILE A 206 -2.61 -7.79 -15.08
CA ILE A 206 -3.70 -8.74 -15.28
C ILE A 206 -4.99 -7.95 -15.13
N LEU A 207 -5.80 -7.91 -16.19
CA LEU A 207 -6.95 -7.03 -16.32
C LEU A 207 -8.24 -7.85 -16.40
N ASP A 208 -9.15 -7.59 -15.49
CA ASP A 208 -10.54 -8.01 -15.57
C ASP A 208 -11.43 -6.76 -15.60
N SER A 209 -12.63 -6.91 -16.15
CA SER A 209 -13.65 -5.89 -16.22
C SER A 209 -14.84 -6.17 -15.30
N GLY A 210 -14.84 -7.29 -14.56
CA GLY A 210 -15.89 -7.74 -13.63
C GLY A 210 -17.24 -8.06 -14.29
N TYR A 211 -17.42 -7.64 -15.54
CA TYR A 211 -18.59 -7.84 -16.37
C TYR A 211 -18.15 -8.11 -17.82
N SER A 212 -18.74 -9.14 -18.43
CA SER A 212 -18.36 -9.65 -19.75
C SER A 212 -18.53 -8.69 -20.93
N HIS A 213 -19.22 -7.55 -20.74
CA HIS A 213 -19.51 -6.57 -21.78
C HIS A 213 -18.76 -5.24 -21.60
N TYR A 214 -18.00 -5.10 -20.51
CA TYR A 214 -17.20 -3.90 -20.26
C TYR A 214 -15.96 -3.92 -21.13
N LYS A 215 -15.80 -2.85 -21.91
CA LYS A 215 -14.66 -2.62 -22.80
C LYS A 215 -13.86 -1.47 -22.25
N LEU A 216 -12.54 -1.55 -22.40
CA LEU A 216 -11.68 -0.42 -22.04
C LEU A 216 -12.03 0.82 -22.88
N HIS A 217 -11.83 1.99 -22.28
CA HIS A 217 -11.95 3.24 -23.01
C HIS A 217 -10.93 3.28 -24.15
N LYS A 218 -11.32 3.82 -25.32
CA LYS A 218 -10.48 3.86 -26.53
C LYS A 218 -9.14 4.60 -26.37
N ASN A 219 -9.02 5.45 -25.36
CA ASN A 219 -7.81 6.22 -25.08
C ASN A 219 -6.87 5.52 -24.08
N CYS A 220 -7.22 4.33 -23.59
CA CYS A 220 -6.28 3.54 -22.82
C CYS A 220 -5.12 3.08 -23.71
N THR A 221 -3.93 3.01 -23.12
CA THR A 221 -2.77 2.33 -23.71
C THR A 221 -2.57 1.02 -22.97
N VAL A 222 -2.40 -0.09 -23.68
CA VAL A 222 -2.29 -1.42 -23.07
C VAL A 222 -1.12 -2.16 -23.68
N SER A 223 -0.19 -2.63 -22.84
CA SER A 223 1.00 -3.36 -23.29
C SER A 223 1.38 -4.50 -22.34
N HIS A 224 1.72 -5.66 -22.90
CA HIS A 224 2.17 -6.83 -22.14
C HIS A 224 1.19 -7.28 -21.04
N CYS A 225 -0.10 -7.06 -21.24
CA CYS A 225 -1.12 -7.41 -20.25
C CYS A 225 -1.82 -8.72 -20.59
N LEU A 226 -2.30 -9.41 -19.55
CA LEU A 226 -3.38 -10.39 -19.68
C LEU A 226 -4.72 -9.70 -19.51
N TYR A 227 -5.71 -10.15 -20.28
CA TYR A 227 -7.09 -9.74 -20.08
C TYR A 227 -8.00 -10.97 -19.99
N LEU A 228 -8.90 -10.97 -19.01
CA LEU A 228 -9.70 -12.14 -18.65
C LEU A 228 -11.08 -12.15 -19.31
N VAL A 229 -11.52 -11.01 -19.86
CA VAL A 229 -12.84 -10.86 -20.48
C VAL A 229 -12.75 -10.74 -22.00
N ASP A 230 -13.59 -11.50 -22.70
CA ASP A 230 -13.65 -11.48 -24.15
C ASP A 230 -14.04 -10.10 -24.70
N GLY A 231 -13.34 -9.64 -25.74
CA GLY A 231 -13.61 -8.34 -26.37
C GLY A 231 -13.27 -7.11 -25.51
N MET A 232 -12.67 -7.28 -24.32
CA MET A 232 -12.28 -6.18 -23.42
C MET A 232 -11.43 -5.11 -24.12
N LEU A 233 -10.52 -5.53 -25.00
CA LEU A 233 -9.62 -4.64 -25.74
C LEU A 233 -10.18 -4.17 -27.10
N SER A 234 -11.44 -4.46 -27.43
CA SER A 234 -11.98 -4.20 -28.78
C SER A 234 -12.06 -2.72 -29.19
N ASN A 235 -11.99 -1.79 -28.22
CA ASN A 235 -11.91 -0.36 -28.48
C ASN A 235 -10.46 0.16 -28.58
N ILE A 236 -9.47 -0.66 -28.26
CA ILE A 236 -8.06 -0.27 -28.23
C ILE A 236 -7.49 -0.43 -29.63
N SER A 237 -6.98 0.66 -30.20
CA SER A 237 -6.51 0.70 -31.59
C SER A 237 -5.26 -0.15 -31.84
N SER A 238 -4.36 -0.27 -30.85
CA SER A 238 -3.08 -0.95 -31.00
C SER A 238 -2.55 -1.51 -29.66
N PRO A 239 -3.21 -2.52 -29.05
CA PRO A 239 -2.66 -3.19 -27.89
C PRO A 239 -1.36 -3.92 -28.27
N THR A 240 -0.32 -3.81 -27.46
CA THR A 240 1.00 -4.40 -27.74
C THR A 240 1.21 -5.63 -26.87
N SER A 241 1.55 -6.78 -27.45
CA SER A 241 1.91 -8.00 -26.70
C SER A 241 0.88 -8.45 -25.64
N CYS A 242 -0.42 -8.16 -25.85
CA CYS A 242 -1.48 -8.54 -24.92
C CYS A 242 -2.06 -9.91 -25.29
N ARG A 243 -2.48 -10.70 -24.28
CA ARG A 243 -3.07 -12.04 -24.48
C ARG A 243 -4.34 -12.20 -23.67
N LYS A 244 -5.31 -12.93 -24.23
CA LYS A 244 -6.48 -13.40 -23.49
C LYS A 244 -6.08 -14.61 -22.66
N SER A 245 -6.62 -14.73 -21.45
CA SER A 245 -6.58 -15.96 -20.66
C SER A 245 -7.84 -16.07 -19.78
N THR A 246 -7.92 -17.06 -18.90
CA THR A 246 -9.00 -17.23 -17.92
C THR A 246 -8.42 -17.40 -16.52
N GLU A 247 -9.23 -17.16 -15.48
CA GLU A 247 -8.81 -17.40 -14.10
C GLU A 247 -8.39 -18.87 -13.87
N ASP A 248 -9.11 -19.83 -14.44
CA ASP A 248 -8.75 -21.26 -14.36
C ASP A 248 -7.35 -21.54 -14.94
N GLU A 249 -6.98 -20.90 -16.05
CA GLU A 249 -5.66 -21.09 -16.68
C GLU A 249 -4.52 -20.50 -15.85
N ILE A 250 -4.74 -19.33 -15.24
CA ILE A 250 -3.68 -18.61 -14.54
C ILE A 250 -3.60 -18.89 -13.04
N TRP A 251 -4.71 -19.32 -12.42
CA TRP A 251 -4.85 -19.46 -10.97
C TRP A 251 -5.51 -20.77 -10.51
N GLU A 252 -5.86 -21.68 -11.42
CA GLU A 252 -6.57 -22.95 -11.12
C GLU A 252 -7.93 -22.76 -10.44
N GLY A 253 -8.56 -21.61 -10.66
CA GLY A 253 -9.89 -21.30 -10.16
C GLY A 253 -10.18 -19.81 -10.12
N GLU A 254 -11.44 -19.48 -9.89
CA GLU A 254 -11.91 -18.10 -9.75
C GLU A 254 -11.18 -17.38 -8.59
N LYS A 255 -10.70 -16.16 -8.82
CA LYS A 255 -10.09 -15.32 -7.78
C LYS A 255 -10.70 -13.93 -7.76
N ASN A 256 -11.61 -13.72 -6.83
CA ASN A 256 -12.10 -12.39 -6.50
C ASN A 256 -11.03 -11.55 -5.79
N PHE A 257 -11.28 -10.23 -5.65
CA PHE A 257 -10.48 -9.38 -4.78
C PHE A 257 -10.39 -9.97 -3.36
N SER A 258 -9.18 -10.03 -2.82
CA SER A 258 -8.89 -10.58 -1.50
C SER A 258 -7.82 -9.74 -0.82
N GLU A 259 -7.96 -9.56 0.50
CA GLU A 259 -6.96 -8.92 1.36
C GLU A 259 -5.72 -9.80 1.57
N THR A 260 -5.86 -11.11 1.37
CA THR A 260 -4.90 -12.10 1.86
C THR A 260 -4.37 -13.05 0.80
N ASP A 261 -5.05 -13.18 -0.35
CA ASP A 261 -4.64 -14.11 -1.42
C ASP A 261 -3.32 -13.67 -2.06
N SER A 262 -2.39 -14.60 -2.29
CA SER A 262 -1.08 -14.31 -2.87
C SER A 262 -1.12 -14.00 -4.37
N TYR A 263 -2.19 -14.38 -5.07
CA TYR A 263 -2.35 -14.31 -6.53
C TYR A 263 -1.20 -14.94 -7.30
N ASP A 264 -0.61 -16.01 -6.74
CA ASP A 264 0.45 -16.76 -7.41
C ASP A 264 -0.11 -17.37 -8.70
N LEU A 265 0.56 -17.10 -9.82
CA LEU A 265 0.28 -17.77 -11.07
C LEU A 265 0.69 -19.24 -11.01
N THR A 266 0.04 -20.10 -11.80
CA THR A 266 0.52 -21.47 -12.04
C THR A 266 1.91 -21.45 -12.67
N GLU A 267 2.67 -22.53 -12.52
CA GLU A 267 4.02 -22.60 -13.11
C GLU A 267 3.98 -22.51 -14.65
N GLU A 268 2.94 -23.09 -15.26
CA GLU A 268 2.65 -22.94 -16.69
C GLU A 268 2.41 -21.47 -17.06
N ALA A 269 1.51 -20.78 -16.34
CA ALA A 269 1.18 -19.38 -16.57
C ALA A 269 2.38 -18.44 -16.34
N LYS A 270 3.18 -18.68 -15.29
CA LYS A 270 4.42 -17.92 -15.03
C LYS A 270 5.37 -18.01 -16.21
N ASN A 271 5.50 -19.17 -16.83
CA ASN A 271 6.43 -19.39 -17.93
C ASN A 271 5.92 -18.83 -19.25
N GLU A 272 4.62 -18.92 -19.50
CA GLU A 272 3.99 -18.43 -20.73
C GLU A 272 3.81 -16.91 -20.75
N TYR A 273 3.34 -16.35 -19.64
CA TYR A 273 2.89 -14.96 -19.57
C TYR A 273 3.93 -14.07 -18.91
N LYS A 274 4.84 -13.58 -19.76
CA LYS A 274 5.90 -12.65 -19.36
C LYS A 274 5.56 -11.20 -19.68
N GLY A 275 5.92 -10.31 -18.75
CA GLY A 275 5.95 -8.87 -18.97
C GLY A 275 7.09 -8.47 -19.93
N GLU A 276 7.16 -7.18 -20.24
CA GLU A 276 8.22 -6.61 -21.10
C GLU A 276 9.65 -6.90 -20.57
N ASP A 277 9.80 -6.97 -19.26
CA ASP A 277 11.07 -7.20 -18.57
C ASP A 277 11.45 -8.69 -18.45
N GLY A 278 10.64 -9.60 -18.99
CA GLY A 278 10.85 -11.05 -18.94
C GLY A 278 10.44 -11.71 -17.61
N THR A 279 9.95 -10.95 -16.64
CA THR A 279 9.35 -11.49 -15.41
C THR A 279 7.88 -11.85 -15.65
N GLU A 280 7.23 -12.54 -14.71
CA GLU A 280 5.80 -12.84 -14.84
C GLU A 280 4.94 -11.57 -14.85
N VAL A 281 3.78 -11.60 -15.50
CA VAL A 281 2.79 -10.51 -15.44
C VAL A 281 2.08 -10.46 -14.08
N GLY A 282 1.55 -9.30 -13.70
CA GLY A 282 0.86 -9.12 -12.43
C GLY A 282 1.81 -8.78 -11.28
N ILE A 283 1.36 -8.98 -10.04
CA ILE A 283 1.98 -8.38 -8.85
C ILE A 283 3.35 -8.96 -8.46
N HIS A 284 3.68 -10.15 -8.96
CA HIS A 284 4.97 -10.80 -8.73
C HIS A 284 6.01 -10.48 -9.80
N GLY A 285 5.60 -9.73 -10.83
CA GLY A 285 6.49 -9.20 -11.86
C GLY A 285 7.34 -8.01 -11.42
N GLY A 286 8.30 -7.65 -12.26
CA GLY A 286 9.20 -6.53 -12.07
C GLY A 286 10.37 -6.83 -11.13
N ALA A 287 11.18 -5.79 -10.91
CA ALA A 287 12.34 -5.86 -10.03
C ALA A 287 11.98 -5.97 -8.54
N LYS A 288 10.75 -5.59 -8.17
CA LYS A 288 10.25 -5.57 -6.78
C LYS A 288 8.86 -6.22 -6.68
N PRO A 289 8.79 -7.56 -6.66
CA PRO A 289 7.54 -8.30 -6.46
C PRO A 289 6.78 -7.83 -5.22
N PHE A 290 5.46 -8.02 -5.23
CA PHE A 290 4.58 -7.61 -4.14
C PHE A 290 5.00 -8.21 -2.80
N THR A 291 5.02 -7.37 -1.78
CA THR A 291 5.12 -7.82 -0.38
C THR A 291 4.29 -6.94 0.53
N SER A 292 3.64 -7.56 1.51
CA SER A 292 2.91 -6.86 2.58
C SER A 292 3.81 -6.47 3.76
N THR A 293 5.05 -6.98 3.81
CA THR A 293 6.01 -6.70 4.88
C THR A 293 6.54 -5.28 4.77
N PRO A 294 6.35 -4.39 5.76
CA PRO A 294 6.90 -3.03 5.70
C PRO A 294 8.41 -3.00 5.44
N SER A 295 8.86 -2.01 4.67
CA SER A 295 10.26 -1.80 4.30
C SER A 295 11.14 -1.27 5.43
N HIS A 296 10.54 -0.86 6.54
CA HIS A 296 11.27 -0.46 7.74
C HIS A 296 11.38 -1.61 8.74
N PRO A 297 12.39 -1.59 9.61
CA PRO A 297 12.57 -2.64 10.62
C PRO A 297 11.36 -2.85 11.52
N GLN A 298 10.97 -4.11 11.66
CA GLN A 298 9.89 -4.61 12.52
C GLN A 298 10.46 -5.58 13.54
N ILE A 299 10.01 -5.50 14.79
CA ILE A 299 10.35 -6.52 15.79
C ILE A 299 9.34 -7.66 15.67
N THR A 300 9.83 -8.85 15.30
CA THR A 300 8.98 -10.02 15.02
C THR A 300 9.03 -11.08 16.12
N ALA A 301 10.01 -11.02 17.03
CA ALA A 301 10.03 -11.87 18.22
C ALA A 301 10.80 -11.21 19.37
N ARG A 302 10.38 -11.49 20.60
CA ARG A 302 11.05 -11.05 21.84
C ARG A 302 11.09 -12.16 22.86
N ASP A 303 12.28 -12.47 23.36
CA ASP A 303 12.49 -13.35 24.50
C ASP A 303 13.24 -12.56 25.58
N ILE A 304 12.48 -12.12 26.59
CA ILE A 304 12.99 -11.35 27.73
C ILE A 304 12.91 -12.25 28.96
N ALA A 305 14.07 -12.54 29.55
CA ALA A 305 14.13 -13.34 30.77
C ALA A 305 13.31 -12.71 31.89
N THR A 306 12.59 -13.53 32.65
CA THR A 306 11.75 -13.06 33.77
C THR A 306 12.56 -12.68 35.01
N LYS A 307 13.86 -13.01 35.04
CA LYS A 307 14.78 -12.75 36.16
C LYS A 307 16.17 -12.41 35.64
N THR A 308 16.92 -11.67 36.44
CA THR A 308 18.32 -11.37 36.17
C THR A 308 19.21 -12.55 36.55
N SER A 309 20.32 -12.72 35.83
CA SER A 309 21.39 -13.66 36.15
C SER A 309 22.70 -12.89 36.20
N GLY A 310 23.41 -12.94 37.33
CA GLY A 310 24.64 -12.17 37.53
C GLY A 310 24.45 -10.65 37.40
N GLY A 311 23.28 -10.13 37.80
CA GLY A 311 22.94 -8.71 37.69
C GLY A 311 22.59 -8.23 36.27
N LYS A 312 22.53 -9.14 35.28
CA LYS A 312 22.16 -8.82 33.90
C LYS A 312 20.81 -9.46 33.54
N LEU A 313 19.98 -8.74 32.78
CA LEU A 313 18.76 -9.27 32.19
C LEU A 313 19.06 -9.77 30.78
N LYS A 314 18.70 -11.01 30.46
CA LYS A 314 18.85 -11.55 29.11
C LYS A 314 17.68 -11.07 28.25
N VAL A 315 18.00 -10.45 27.13
CA VAL A 315 17.05 -9.94 26.14
C VAL A 315 17.48 -10.41 24.77
N ASN A 316 16.63 -11.15 24.09
CA ASN A 316 16.77 -11.57 22.71
C ASN A 316 15.65 -10.93 21.90
N ILE A 317 15.99 -10.28 20.79
CA ILE A 317 15.04 -9.60 19.91
C ILE A 317 15.37 -9.99 18.47
N THR A 318 14.36 -10.43 17.73
CA THR A 318 14.44 -10.69 16.30
C THR A 318 13.83 -9.51 15.56
N VAL A 319 14.50 -9.08 14.49
CA VAL A 319 14.09 -7.96 13.66
C VAL A 319 14.07 -8.39 12.21
N GLU A 320 13.00 -8.06 11.50
CA GLU A 320 12.87 -8.26 10.06
C GLU A 320 12.69 -6.92 9.35
N VAL A 321 13.11 -6.85 8.09
CA VAL A 321 13.01 -5.67 7.23
C VAL A 321 12.56 -6.17 5.88
N GLY A 322 11.47 -5.62 5.33
CA GLY A 322 11.07 -5.89 3.95
C GLY A 322 12.01 -5.20 2.96
N ASP A 323 12.12 -5.73 1.74
CA ASP A 323 12.93 -5.09 0.71
C ASP A 323 12.44 -3.65 0.42
N GLU A 324 13.35 -2.74 0.09
CA GLU A 324 13.02 -1.35 -0.29
C GLU A 324 12.34 -1.26 -1.66
#